data_AF-A0A9D2CEY2-F1
#
_entry.id   AF-A0A9D2CEY2-F1
#
_cell.length_a   1.000
_cell.length_b   1.000
_cell.length_c   1.000
_cell.angle_alpha   90.00
_cell.angle_beta   90.00
_cell.angle_gamma   90.00
#
_symmetry.space_group_name_H-M   'P 1'
#
loop_
_entity.id
_entity.type
_entity.pdbx_description
1 polymer ?
#
loop_
_entity_poly.entity_id
_entity_poly.type
_entity_poly.pdbx_seq_one_letter_code
_entity_poly.pdbx_strand_id
1 'polypeptide(L)'
;MDILISACLLGCSCAVLKARSPSCGSGAVYDGSFTGALTPGDGVAAAALKARGVAVFTEEEGEALSAFLQRGQLKAIVAADRRWGIGKDGDQLCYIPADLKRFKALTTGHAVILGRRTLATFPGGRPLPGRRNLILSRDPDFSPQGVEVFRSLEALRAAAPEDAFVIGGGAVYAQLLPWCDTAYVTRLERTFPADTYFPDLDADPAWRLTETEGPYEHQGLVFRYDTYRRI
;
A
#
# COMPACT_ATOMS: atom_id res chain seq x y z
N MET A 1 17.73 24.16 -4.99
CA MET A 1 17.11 24.01 -3.65
C MET A 1 15.59 23.99 -3.76
N ASP A 2 15.02 24.84 -4.63
CA ASP A 2 13.58 24.99 -4.81
C ASP A 2 12.84 23.73 -5.28
N ILE A 3 13.38 22.97 -6.24
CA ILE A 3 12.78 21.70 -6.69
C ILE A 3 12.71 20.68 -5.54
N LEU A 4 13.73 20.65 -4.70
CA LEU A 4 13.81 19.73 -3.56
C LEU A 4 12.79 20.09 -2.48
N ILE A 5 12.70 21.38 -2.16
CA ILE A 5 11.74 21.90 -1.20
C ILE A 5 10.31 21.67 -1.73
N SER A 6 10.07 21.94 -3.01
CA SER A 6 8.75 21.77 -3.62
C SER A 6 8.33 20.29 -3.66
N ALA A 7 9.20 19.36 -4.07
CA ALA A 7 8.88 17.93 -4.08
C ALA A 7 8.60 17.38 -2.66
N CYS A 8 9.34 17.83 -1.65
CA CYS A 8 9.10 17.44 -0.26
C CYS A 8 7.82 18.07 0.32
N LEU A 9 7.52 19.33 0.01
CA LEU A 9 6.30 20.00 0.48
C LEU A 9 5.04 19.45 -0.20
N LEU A 10 5.16 18.96 -1.43
CA LEU A 10 4.06 18.39 -2.22
C LEU A 10 3.90 16.87 -2.04
N GLY A 11 4.76 16.22 -1.23
CA GLY A 11 4.67 14.79 -0.96
C GLY A 11 4.92 13.88 -2.18
N CYS A 12 5.71 14.36 -3.15
CA CYS A 12 5.94 13.62 -4.40
C CYS A 12 6.76 12.33 -4.14
N SER A 13 6.26 11.19 -4.63
CA SER A 13 6.96 9.89 -4.58
C SER A 13 8.01 9.72 -5.68
N CYS A 14 7.92 10.52 -6.75
CA CYS A 14 8.92 10.62 -7.80
C CYS A 14 9.11 12.03 -8.34
N ALA A 15 10.22 12.23 -9.05
CA ALA A 15 10.53 13.43 -9.81
C ALA A 15 11.10 13.05 -11.19
N VAL A 16 10.77 13.85 -12.22
CA VAL A 16 11.36 13.75 -13.56
C VAL A 16 12.34 14.90 -13.75
N LEU A 17 13.59 14.59 -14.05
CA LEU A 17 14.67 15.54 -14.19
C LEU A 17 15.32 15.47 -15.59
N LYS A 18 15.97 16.56 -15.99
CA LYS A 18 16.66 16.62 -17.28
C LYS A 18 17.83 15.65 -17.34
N ALA A 19 17.86 14.80 -18.37
CA ALA A 19 18.92 13.82 -18.58
C ALA A 19 20.29 14.50 -18.72
N ARG A 20 21.34 13.86 -18.16
CA ARG A 20 22.75 14.25 -18.31
C ARG A 20 23.13 15.65 -17.81
N SER A 21 22.22 16.36 -17.17
CA SER A 21 22.50 17.67 -16.55
C SER A 21 23.49 17.52 -15.38
N PRO A 22 24.56 18.33 -15.27
CA PRO A 22 25.47 18.32 -14.12
C PRO A 22 24.75 18.50 -12.77
N SER A 23 23.64 19.24 -12.74
CA SER A 23 22.88 19.50 -11.53
C SER A 23 21.71 18.53 -11.31
N CYS A 24 21.10 18.03 -12.39
CA CYS A 24 19.81 17.31 -12.33
C CYS A 24 19.83 15.90 -12.94
N GLY A 25 20.89 15.53 -13.66
CA GLY A 25 20.99 14.22 -14.30
C GLY A 25 21.16 13.10 -13.28
N SER A 26 20.78 11.89 -13.71
CA SER A 26 20.87 10.67 -12.91
C SER A 26 21.66 9.62 -13.69
N GLY A 27 22.55 8.89 -13.03
CA GLY A 27 23.38 7.84 -13.62
C GLY A 27 24.62 8.32 -14.39
N ALA A 28 24.48 9.34 -15.23
CA ALA A 28 25.61 10.02 -15.89
C ALA A 28 25.29 11.50 -16.12
N VAL A 29 26.29 12.36 -15.96
CA VAL A 29 26.16 13.83 -16.13
C VAL A 29 27.31 14.41 -16.94
N TYR A 30 27.11 15.55 -17.60
CA TYR A 30 28.22 16.27 -18.25
C TYR A 30 29.24 16.74 -17.21
N ASP A 31 30.52 16.64 -17.57
CA ASP A 31 31.66 17.01 -16.71
C ASP A 31 31.88 18.54 -16.57
N GLY A 32 31.10 19.34 -17.30
CA GLY A 32 31.20 20.80 -17.31
C GLY A 32 32.33 21.36 -18.18
N SER A 33 33.07 20.53 -18.91
CA SER A 33 34.16 20.96 -19.79
C SER A 33 33.69 21.41 -21.20
N PHE A 34 32.37 21.33 -21.47
CA PHE A 34 31.75 21.61 -22.79
C PHE A 34 32.28 20.73 -23.94
N THR A 35 33.02 19.66 -23.64
CA THR A 35 33.52 18.69 -24.61
C THR A 35 32.50 17.60 -24.96
N GLY A 36 31.36 17.59 -24.27
CA GLY A 36 30.36 16.52 -24.36
C GLY A 36 30.72 15.27 -23.56
N ALA A 37 31.83 15.28 -22.82
CA ALA A 37 32.22 14.18 -21.95
C ALA A 37 31.22 13.99 -20.80
N LEU A 38 30.93 12.72 -20.50
CA LEU A 38 30.05 12.30 -19.43
C LEU A 38 30.86 11.65 -18.30
N THR A 39 30.52 12.01 -17.07
CA THR A 39 30.99 11.36 -15.86
C THR A 39 29.86 10.53 -15.23
N PRO A 40 30.12 9.28 -14.83
CA PRO A 40 29.16 8.49 -14.06
C PRO A 40 28.80 9.19 -12.75
N GLY A 41 27.53 9.16 -12.39
CA GLY A 41 27.04 9.73 -11.14
C GLY A 41 25.77 10.55 -11.28
N ASP A 42 25.26 10.99 -10.14
CA ASP A 42 24.06 11.81 -10.04
C ASP A 42 24.44 13.28 -9.85
N GLY A 43 23.71 14.17 -10.51
CA GLY A 43 23.75 15.60 -10.21
C GLY A 43 23.23 15.89 -8.80
N VAL A 44 23.63 17.04 -8.25
CA VAL A 44 23.35 17.42 -6.86
C VAL A 44 21.85 17.31 -6.49
N ALA A 45 20.95 17.70 -7.40
CA ALA A 45 19.50 17.64 -7.16
C ALA A 45 18.98 16.18 -7.17
N ALA A 46 19.44 15.35 -8.12
CA ALA A 46 19.06 13.95 -8.21
C ALA A 46 19.54 13.18 -6.97
N ALA A 47 20.79 13.38 -6.56
CA ALA A 47 21.36 12.76 -5.36
C ALA A 47 20.58 13.15 -4.09
N ALA A 48 20.22 14.43 -3.95
CA ALA A 48 19.50 14.92 -2.77
C ALA A 48 18.02 14.48 -2.71
N LEU A 49 17.37 14.22 -3.86
CA LEU A 49 16.04 13.62 -3.94
C LEU A 49 16.07 12.13 -3.60
N LYS A 50 17.02 11.37 -4.19
CA LYS A 50 17.22 9.95 -3.89
C LYS A 50 17.53 9.72 -2.42
N ALA A 51 18.37 10.57 -1.80
CA ALA A 51 18.67 10.52 -0.36
C ALA A 51 17.43 10.73 0.54
N ARG A 52 16.34 11.28 0.00
CA ARG A 52 15.05 11.48 0.69
C ARG A 52 13.99 10.45 0.29
N GLY A 53 14.38 9.41 -0.45
CA GLY A 53 13.47 8.34 -0.88
C GLY A 53 12.55 8.71 -2.05
N VAL A 54 12.80 9.84 -2.73
CA VAL A 54 12.08 10.21 -3.96
C VAL A 54 12.73 9.47 -5.13
N ALA A 55 11.95 8.71 -5.90
CA ALA A 55 12.45 8.06 -7.10
C ALA A 55 12.70 9.12 -8.19
N VAL A 56 13.88 9.11 -8.79
CA VAL A 56 14.27 10.08 -9.83
C VAL A 56 14.32 9.37 -11.17
N PHE A 57 13.57 9.91 -12.12
CA PHE A 57 13.55 9.50 -13.53
C PHE A 57 14.06 10.64 -14.38
N THR A 58 14.56 10.30 -15.56
CA THR A 58 14.86 11.27 -16.61
C THR A 58 13.75 11.31 -17.66
N GLU A 59 13.72 12.38 -18.44
CA GLU A 59 12.82 12.49 -19.60
C GLU A 59 13.04 11.40 -20.67
N GLU A 60 14.18 10.70 -20.65
CA GLU A 60 14.48 9.55 -21.51
C GLU A 60 13.93 8.23 -20.95
N GLU A 61 13.59 8.18 -19.65
CA GLU A 61 13.14 6.97 -18.94
C GLU A 61 11.60 6.87 -18.87
N GLY A 62 10.91 7.31 -19.92
CA GLY A 62 9.45 7.41 -19.96
C GLY A 62 8.73 6.08 -19.65
N GLU A 63 9.22 4.96 -20.16
CA GLU A 63 8.65 3.63 -19.86
C GLU A 63 8.88 3.22 -18.40
N ALA A 64 10.06 3.50 -17.85
CA ALA A 64 10.38 3.18 -16.46
C ALA A 64 9.63 4.09 -15.48
N LEU A 65 9.42 5.36 -15.83
CA LEU A 65 8.54 6.28 -15.11
C LEU A 65 7.09 5.81 -15.18
N SER A 66 6.60 5.42 -16.37
CA SER A 66 5.24 4.90 -16.53
C SER A 66 5.04 3.64 -15.68
N ALA A 67 5.99 2.69 -15.74
CA ALA A 67 6.01 1.53 -14.87
C ALA A 67 6.11 1.91 -13.39
N PHE A 68 6.89 2.92 -13.00
CA PHE A 68 6.98 3.39 -11.61
C PHE A 68 5.66 4.00 -11.11
N LEU A 69 5.01 4.81 -11.94
CA LEU A 69 3.70 5.38 -11.65
C LEU A 69 2.61 4.31 -11.62
N GLN A 70 2.80 3.21 -12.36
CA GLN A 70 1.92 2.04 -12.38
C GLN A 70 2.22 1.02 -11.25
N ARG A 71 3.46 1.01 -10.71
CA ARG A 71 3.99 0.08 -9.67
C ARG A 71 3.33 0.21 -8.29
N GLY A 72 2.22 0.91 -8.16
CA GLY A 72 1.62 1.30 -6.88
C GLY A 72 0.11 1.19 -6.82
N GLN A 73 -0.47 0.06 -7.23
CA GLN A 73 -1.92 -0.16 -7.12
C GLN A 73 -2.27 -1.33 -6.17
N LEU A 74 -1.65 -1.34 -4.98
CA LEU A 74 -2.10 -2.26 -3.94
C LEU A 74 -3.60 -2.02 -3.67
N LYS A 75 -4.31 -3.08 -3.31
CA LYS A 75 -5.73 -3.01 -2.96
C LYS A 75 -5.87 -3.20 -1.47
N ALA A 76 -6.54 -2.33 -0.76
CA ALA A 76 -6.99 -2.65 0.60
C ALA A 76 -8.34 -3.39 0.53
N ILE A 77 -8.55 -4.36 1.41
CA ILE A 77 -9.88 -4.97 1.61
C ILE A 77 -10.14 -5.17 3.08
N VAL A 78 -11.23 -4.59 3.60
CA VAL A 78 -11.47 -4.49 5.03
C VAL A 78 -12.97 -4.48 5.36
N ALA A 79 -13.38 -5.10 6.46
CA ALA A 79 -14.68 -4.88 7.06
C ALA A 79 -14.54 -3.88 8.22
N ALA A 80 -15.26 -2.77 8.17
CA ALA A 80 -15.11 -1.67 9.10
C ALA A 80 -16.47 -1.14 9.58
N ASP A 81 -16.56 -0.83 10.86
CA ASP A 81 -17.76 -0.27 11.47
C ASP A 81 -17.92 1.24 11.18
N ARG A 82 -18.99 1.87 11.72
CA ARG A 82 -19.25 3.31 11.50
C ARG A 82 -18.18 4.25 12.05
N ARG A 83 -17.26 3.76 12.89
CA ARG A 83 -16.12 4.50 13.46
C ARG A 83 -14.79 3.93 12.98
N TRP A 84 -14.79 3.21 11.85
CA TRP A 84 -13.61 2.57 11.28
C TRP A 84 -12.93 1.54 12.19
N GLY A 85 -13.64 1.01 13.19
CA GLY A 85 -13.20 -0.14 13.96
C GLY A 85 -13.19 -1.40 13.09
N ILE A 86 -12.17 -2.24 13.26
CA ILE A 86 -11.98 -3.47 12.47
C ILE A 86 -11.74 -4.72 13.30
N GLY A 87 -11.42 -4.57 14.59
CA GLY A 87 -11.20 -5.70 15.47
C GLY A 87 -11.16 -5.32 16.94
N LYS A 88 -11.33 -6.34 17.78
CA LYS A 88 -11.30 -6.27 19.24
C LYS A 88 -10.66 -7.53 19.80
N ASP A 89 -9.76 -7.39 20.76
CA ASP A 89 -9.12 -8.49 21.50
C ASP A 89 -8.49 -9.58 20.60
N GLY A 90 -7.97 -9.18 19.43
CA GLY A 90 -7.36 -10.10 18.48
C GLY A 90 -8.36 -10.88 17.61
N ASP A 91 -9.61 -10.42 17.51
CA ASP A 91 -10.63 -10.99 16.64
C ASP A 91 -11.34 -9.93 15.78
N GLN A 92 -12.06 -10.37 14.75
CA GLN A 92 -12.95 -9.53 13.94
C GLN A 92 -14.14 -9.05 14.77
N LEU A 93 -14.68 -7.88 14.43
CA LEU A 93 -15.86 -7.33 15.13
C LEU A 93 -17.12 -8.19 14.97
N CYS A 94 -17.26 -8.83 13.82
CA CYS A 94 -18.35 -9.75 13.50
C CYS A 94 -17.97 -10.65 12.33
N TYR A 95 -18.70 -11.76 12.17
CA TYR A 95 -18.53 -12.70 11.07
C TYR A 95 -19.76 -12.66 10.17
N ILE A 96 -19.61 -12.18 8.94
CA ILE A 96 -20.67 -12.15 7.93
C ILE A 96 -20.31 -13.16 6.83
N PRO A 97 -21.01 -14.28 6.67
CA PRO A 97 -20.66 -15.30 5.68
C PRO A 97 -20.58 -14.77 4.23
N ALA A 98 -21.44 -13.82 3.87
CA ALA A 98 -21.41 -13.19 2.56
C ALA A 98 -20.14 -12.35 2.34
N ASP A 99 -19.70 -11.61 3.37
CA ASP A 99 -18.46 -10.84 3.33
C ASP A 99 -17.23 -11.75 3.22
N LEU A 100 -17.16 -12.82 4.04
CA LEU A 100 -16.07 -13.80 3.95
C LEU A 100 -16.00 -14.48 2.57
N LYS A 101 -17.16 -14.77 1.97
CA LYS A 101 -17.25 -15.31 0.60
C LYS A 101 -16.73 -14.30 -0.42
N ARG A 102 -17.10 -13.03 -0.29
CA ARG A 102 -16.62 -11.92 -1.14
C ARG A 102 -15.13 -11.72 -0.99
N PHE A 103 -14.61 -11.64 0.24
CA PHE A 103 -13.18 -11.56 0.54
C PHE A 103 -12.41 -12.70 -0.11
N LYS A 104 -12.88 -13.94 0.03
CA LYS A 104 -12.26 -15.10 -0.62
C LYS A 104 -12.28 -14.96 -2.14
N ALA A 105 -13.41 -14.58 -2.73
CA ALA A 105 -13.54 -14.44 -4.18
C ALA A 105 -12.59 -13.36 -4.75
N LEU A 106 -12.46 -12.22 -4.07
CA LEU A 106 -11.62 -11.12 -4.51
C LEU A 106 -10.12 -11.40 -4.32
N THR A 107 -9.74 -12.17 -3.30
CA THR A 107 -8.32 -12.36 -2.95
C THR A 107 -7.72 -13.66 -3.48
N THR A 108 -8.52 -14.66 -3.85
CA THR A 108 -8.00 -15.95 -4.34
C THR A 108 -7.21 -15.75 -5.64
N GLY A 109 -6.04 -16.39 -5.75
CA GLY A 109 -5.14 -16.22 -6.89
C GLY A 109 -4.20 -15.03 -6.78
N HIS A 110 -4.44 -14.10 -5.83
CA HIS A 110 -3.60 -12.94 -5.61
C HIS A 110 -2.63 -13.12 -4.43
N ALA A 111 -1.67 -12.22 -4.32
CA ALA A 111 -0.90 -12.05 -3.08
C ALA A 111 -1.73 -11.32 -2.02
N VAL A 112 -1.57 -11.71 -0.76
CA VAL A 112 -2.19 -11.05 0.39
C VAL A 112 -1.10 -10.61 1.37
N ILE A 113 -1.20 -9.38 1.84
CA ILE A 113 -0.25 -8.74 2.74
C ILE A 113 -0.91 -8.56 4.09
N LEU A 114 -0.28 -9.11 5.13
CA LEU A 114 -0.77 -8.99 6.49
C LEU A 114 0.31 -8.94 7.56
N GLY A 115 -0.07 -8.53 8.76
CA GLY A 115 0.81 -8.53 9.93
C GLY A 115 0.78 -9.88 10.66
N ARG A 116 1.85 -10.15 11.42
CA ARG A 116 1.96 -11.32 12.32
C ARG A 116 0.72 -11.54 13.18
N ARG A 117 0.20 -10.48 13.81
CA ARG A 117 -0.97 -10.56 14.71
C ARG A 117 -2.23 -10.97 13.96
N THR A 118 -2.41 -10.51 12.73
CA THR A 118 -3.56 -10.88 11.89
C THR A 118 -3.49 -12.33 11.46
N LEU A 119 -2.30 -12.86 11.15
CA LEU A 119 -2.17 -14.29 10.87
C LEU A 119 -2.61 -15.15 12.06
N ALA A 120 -2.29 -14.71 13.29
CA ALA A 120 -2.65 -15.43 14.51
C ALA A 120 -4.18 -15.49 14.75
N THR A 121 -4.97 -14.62 14.12
CA THR A 121 -6.43 -14.63 14.23
C THR A 121 -7.07 -15.62 13.24
N PHE A 122 -6.31 -16.15 12.28
CA PHE A 122 -6.84 -17.11 11.32
C PHE A 122 -7.04 -18.48 11.99
N PRO A 123 -8.02 -19.30 11.53
CA PRO A 123 -8.24 -20.62 12.08
C PRO A 123 -6.96 -21.47 12.13
N GLY A 124 -6.49 -21.76 13.35
CA GLY A 124 -5.25 -22.49 13.61
C GLY A 124 -3.96 -21.76 13.21
N GLY A 125 -4.00 -20.44 13.05
CA GLY A 125 -2.86 -19.63 12.60
C GLY A 125 -2.40 -19.95 11.17
N ARG A 126 -3.26 -20.62 10.38
CA ARG A 126 -2.89 -21.12 9.06
C ARG A 126 -3.01 -20.01 8.01
N PRO A 127 -2.07 -19.94 7.07
CA PRO A 127 -2.16 -19.00 5.97
C PRO A 127 -3.37 -19.30 5.09
N LEU A 128 -3.79 -18.28 4.36
CA LEU A 128 -4.94 -18.35 3.49
C LEU A 128 -4.62 -19.22 2.26
N PRO A 129 -5.34 -20.35 2.03
CA PRO A 129 -5.04 -21.24 0.91
C PRO A 129 -5.36 -20.58 -0.43
N GLY A 130 -4.63 -20.97 -1.48
CA GLY A 130 -4.79 -20.44 -2.84
C GLY A 130 -4.33 -18.99 -3.00
N ARG A 131 -3.51 -18.49 -2.07
CA ARG A 131 -2.99 -17.12 -2.01
C ARG A 131 -1.50 -17.13 -1.65
N ARG A 132 -0.75 -16.18 -2.19
CA ARG A 132 0.64 -15.93 -1.78
C ARG A 132 0.62 -15.05 -0.53
N ASN A 133 0.98 -15.60 0.63
CA ASN A 133 0.82 -14.92 1.92
C ASN A 133 2.12 -14.19 2.32
N LEU A 134 2.12 -12.85 2.23
CA LEU A 134 3.24 -11.98 2.56
C LEU A 134 3.05 -11.40 3.97
N ILE A 135 3.91 -11.77 4.93
CA ILE A 135 3.76 -11.39 6.34
C ILE A 135 4.79 -10.34 6.73
N LEU A 136 4.34 -9.19 7.21
CA LEU A 136 5.21 -8.21 7.85
C LEU A 136 5.41 -8.58 9.32
N SER A 137 6.65 -8.89 9.71
CA SER A 137 7.02 -9.19 11.10
C SER A 137 8.46 -8.81 11.40
N ARG A 138 8.67 -8.06 12.48
CA ARG A 138 10.01 -7.70 12.99
C ARG A 138 10.65 -8.80 13.86
N ASP A 139 9.87 -9.79 14.26
CA ASP A 139 10.32 -10.89 15.12
C ASP A 139 11.22 -11.86 14.32
N PRO A 140 12.54 -11.92 14.58
CA PRO A 140 13.49 -12.68 13.76
C PRO A 140 13.19 -14.19 13.73
N ASP A 141 12.56 -14.71 14.79
CA ASP A 141 12.27 -16.14 14.95
C ASP A 141 10.92 -16.53 14.33
N PHE A 142 10.13 -15.54 13.92
CA PHE A 142 8.84 -15.79 13.26
C PHE A 142 9.04 -16.32 11.84
N SER A 143 8.84 -17.62 11.64
CA SER A 143 8.96 -18.30 10.35
C SER A 143 7.90 -19.41 10.17
N PRO A 144 6.61 -19.06 9.98
CA PRO A 144 5.57 -20.05 9.74
C PRO A 144 5.77 -20.76 8.39
N GLN A 145 5.28 -21.98 8.27
CA GLN A 145 5.24 -22.66 6.98
C GLN A 145 4.17 -22.05 6.05
N GLY A 146 4.45 -22.02 4.75
CA GLY A 146 3.49 -21.59 3.72
C GLY A 146 3.27 -20.08 3.64
N VAL A 147 4.18 -19.28 4.20
CA VAL A 147 4.20 -17.81 4.09
C VAL A 147 5.59 -17.30 3.69
N GLU A 148 5.63 -16.09 3.17
CA GLU A 148 6.86 -15.32 2.98
C GLU A 148 6.92 -14.22 4.05
N VAL A 149 7.96 -14.23 4.87
CA VAL A 149 8.10 -13.27 5.97
C VAL A 149 9.06 -12.17 5.58
N PHE A 150 8.62 -10.92 5.74
CA PHE A 150 9.41 -9.72 5.48
C PHE A 150 9.68 -8.96 6.78
N ARG A 151 10.93 -8.53 6.93
CA ARG A 151 11.41 -7.83 8.13
C ARG A 151 11.28 -6.31 8.05
N SER A 152 11.10 -5.78 6.84
CA SER A 152 10.91 -4.37 6.60
C SER A 152 9.80 -4.13 5.58
N LEU A 153 9.24 -2.92 5.61
CA LEU A 153 8.19 -2.50 4.69
C LEU A 153 8.73 -2.42 3.25
N GLU A 154 9.96 -1.97 3.10
CA GLU A 154 10.66 -1.81 1.83
C GLU A 154 10.84 -3.16 1.13
N ALA A 155 11.34 -4.17 1.87
CA ALA A 155 11.52 -5.51 1.33
C ALA A 155 10.18 -6.15 0.95
N LEU A 156 9.15 -5.97 1.78
CA LEU A 156 7.80 -6.45 1.48
C LEU A 156 7.27 -5.83 0.18
N ARG A 157 7.39 -4.51 0.05
CA ARG A 157 6.88 -3.78 -1.11
C ARG A 157 7.64 -4.12 -2.38
N ALA A 158 8.94 -4.35 -2.30
CA ALA A 158 9.73 -4.79 -3.45
C ALA A 158 9.31 -6.18 -3.97
N ALA A 159 8.77 -7.03 -3.09
CA ALA A 159 8.35 -8.39 -3.43
C ALA A 159 6.84 -8.52 -3.75
N ALA A 160 6.03 -7.53 -3.34
CA ALA A 160 4.59 -7.52 -3.52
C ALA A 160 4.21 -7.26 -4.98
N PRO A 161 3.38 -8.12 -5.61
CA PRO A 161 2.80 -7.84 -6.91
C PRO A 161 1.87 -6.61 -6.89
N GLU A 162 1.69 -6.00 -8.06
CA GLU A 162 0.90 -4.78 -8.23
C GLU A 162 -0.59 -4.96 -7.90
N ASP A 163 -1.12 -6.19 -7.96
CA ASP A 163 -2.52 -6.53 -7.65
C ASP A 163 -2.72 -7.12 -6.25
N ALA A 164 -1.69 -7.05 -5.39
CA ALA A 164 -1.74 -7.62 -4.06
C ALA A 164 -2.75 -6.91 -3.15
N PHE A 165 -3.39 -7.70 -2.28
CA PHE A 165 -4.34 -7.21 -1.30
C PHE A 165 -3.70 -6.99 0.06
N VAL A 166 -3.74 -5.77 0.58
CA VAL A 166 -3.51 -5.48 1.99
C VAL A 166 -4.76 -5.89 2.76
N ILE A 167 -4.60 -6.86 3.67
CA ILE A 167 -5.71 -7.43 4.46
C ILE A 167 -5.54 -7.18 5.98
N GLY A 168 -4.59 -6.31 6.34
CA GLY A 168 -4.45 -5.74 7.68
C GLY A 168 -3.42 -6.41 8.59
N GLY A 169 -3.46 -6.19 9.90
CA GLY A 169 -4.39 -5.35 10.66
C GLY A 169 -4.01 -3.87 10.65
N GLY A 170 -4.52 -3.11 11.62
CA GLY A 170 -4.46 -1.65 11.64
C GLY A 170 -3.07 -1.05 11.36
N ALA A 171 -2.01 -1.61 11.97
CA ALA A 171 -0.64 -1.12 11.75
C ALA A 171 -0.13 -1.37 10.31
N VAL A 172 -0.54 -2.46 9.67
CA VAL A 172 -0.16 -2.77 8.28
C VAL A 172 -0.96 -1.90 7.32
N TYR A 173 -2.27 -1.72 7.58
CA TYR A 173 -3.08 -0.76 6.83
C TYR A 173 -2.49 0.64 6.88
N ALA A 174 -2.18 1.18 8.06
CA ALA A 174 -1.62 2.52 8.19
C ALA A 174 -0.31 2.72 7.41
N GLN A 175 0.54 1.69 7.33
CA GLN A 175 1.83 1.74 6.61
C GLN A 175 1.69 1.59 5.09
N LEU A 176 0.72 0.80 4.63
CA LEU A 176 0.58 0.45 3.20
C LEU A 176 -0.52 1.19 2.48
N LEU A 177 -1.48 1.79 3.19
CA LEU A 177 -2.56 2.56 2.57
C LEU A 177 -2.06 3.66 1.63
N PRO A 178 -0.95 4.39 1.91
CA PRO A 178 -0.37 5.36 0.96
C PRO A 178 0.02 4.77 -0.40
N TRP A 179 0.15 3.45 -0.49
CA TRP A 179 0.53 2.70 -1.69
C TRP A 179 -0.65 1.95 -2.31
N CYS A 180 -1.85 2.12 -1.74
CA CYS A 180 -3.08 1.58 -2.29
C CYS A 180 -3.77 2.60 -3.19
N ASP A 181 -4.32 2.15 -4.31
CA ASP A 181 -5.16 2.96 -5.20
C ASP A 181 -6.66 2.71 -4.98
N THR A 182 -6.99 1.57 -4.37
CA THR A 182 -8.34 1.05 -4.22
C THR A 182 -8.49 0.49 -2.81
N ALA A 183 -9.61 0.81 -2.17
CA ALA A 183 -10.01 0.16 -0.92
C ALA A 183 -11.43 -0.39 -1.06
N TYR A 184 -11.57 -1.70 -0.92
CA TYR A 184 -12.85 -2.39 -0.80
C TYR A 184 -13.26 -2.45 0.66
N VAL A 185 -14.26 -1.68 1.04
CA VAL A 185 -14.71 -1.54 2.42
C VAL A 185 -16.08 -2.18 2.57
N THR A 186 -16.18 -3.25 3.36
CA THR A 186 -17.46 -3.72 3.86
C THR A 186 -17.86 -2.84 5.04
N ARG A 187 -18.72 -1.87 4.78
CA ARG A 187 -19.15 -0.87 5.77
C ARG A 187 -20.30 -1.43 6.60
N LEU A 188 -20.06 -1.61 7.90
CA LEU A 188 -21.08 -2.08 8.84
C LEU A 188 -21.85 -0.89 9.40
N GLU A 189 -23.18 -0.88 9.27
CA GLU A 189 -24.06 0.19 9.76
C GLU A 189 -24.35 0.06 11.27
N ARG A 190 -23.32 -0.31 12.03
CA ARG A 190 -23.31 -0.42 13.49
C ARG A 190 -21.97 0.08 14.02
N THR A 191 -21.91 0.48 15.29
CA THR A 191 -20.64 0.69 16.00
C THR A 191 -20.45 -0.44 17.00
N PHE A 192 -19.25 -1.01 17.04
CA PHE A 192 -18.86 -2.06 17.99
C PHE A 192 -17.80 -1.50 18.96
N PRO A 193 -17.62 -2.13 20.13
CA PRO A 193 -16.39 -1.98 20.88
C PRO A 193 -15.20 -2.45 20.01
N ALA A 194 -14.22 -1.58 19.78
CA ALA A 194 -13.04 -1.87 18.98
C ALA A 194 -11.78 -1.35 19.66
N ASP A 195 -10.64 -2.00 19.43
CA ASP A 195 -9.30 -1.54 19.83
C ASP A 195 -8.33 -1.42 18.66
N THR A 196 -8.75 -1.90 17.48
CA THR A 196 -8.00 -1.85 16.24
C THR A 196 -8.85 -1.16 15.19
N TYR A 197 -8.26 -0.19 14.51
CA TYR A 197 -8.95 0.69 13.56
C TYR A 197 -8.26 0.69 12.20
N PHE A 198 -9.04 0.90 11.16
CA PHE A 198 -8.58 1.25 9.82
C PHE A 198 -8.49 2.79 9.69
N PRO A 199 -7.57 3.35 8.90
CA PRO A 199 -7.54 4.79 8.67
C PRO A 199 -8.85 5.31 8.07
N ASP A 200 -9.35 6.44 8.57
CA ASP A 200 -10.61 7.02 8.11
C ASP A 200 -10.48 7.60 6.70
N LEU A 201 -11.03 6.91 5.68
CA LEU A 201 -10.99 7.38 4.30
C LEU A 201 -12.01 8.50 4.01
N ASP A 202 -13.05 8.65 4.85
CA ASP A 202 -14.02 9.73 4.67
C ASP A 202 -13.40 11.07 5.09
N ALA A 203 -12.41 11.03 5.99
CA ALA A 203 -11.64 12.19 6.45
C ALA A 203 -10.35 12.43 5.64
N ASP A 204 -9.92 11.49 4.80
CA ASP A 204 -8.71 11.62 3.99
C ASP A 204 -9.02 12.22 2.62
N PRO A 205 -8.58 13.46 2.31
CA PRO A 205 -8.88 14.10 1.04
C PRO A 205 -8.24 13.40 -0.17
N ALA A 206 -7.27 12.50 0.03
CA ALA A 206 -6.69 11.71 -1.04
C ALA A 206 -7.59 10.54 -1.48
N TRP A 207 -8.73 10.31 -0.81
CA TRP A 207 -9.66 9.22 -1.14
C TRP A 207 -11.05 9.75 -1.48
N ARG A 208 -11.73 9.00 -2.36
CA ARG A 208 -13.11 9.26 -2.73
C ARG A 208 -13.89 7.96 -2.82
N LEU A 209 -15.08 7.93 -2.22
CA LEU A 209 -16.06 6.88 -2.45
C LEU A 209 -16.57 6.97 -3.89
N THR A 210 -16.39 5.91 -4.68
CA THR A 210 -16.78 5.88 -6.09
C THR A 210 -17.94 4.94 -6.37
N GLU A 211 -18.10 3.88 -5.58
CA GLU A 211 -19.17 2.90 -5.73
C GLU A 211 -19.69 2.45 -4.37
N THR A 212 -20.98 2.17 -4.31
CA THR A 212 -21.64 1.55 -3.15
C THR A 212 -22.60 0.48 -3.67
N GLU A 213 -22.49 -0.73 -3.14
CA GLU A 213 -23.37 -1.86 -3.40
C GLU A 213 -24.13 -2.25 -2.12
N GLY A 214 -25.45 -2.46 -2.23
CA GLY A 214 -26.33 -2.77 -1.10
C GLY A 214 -27.45 -1.74 -0.92
N PRO A 215 -28.04 -1.62 0.29
CA PRO A 215 -27.65 -2.31 1.51
C PRO A 215 -27.98 -3.82 1.50
N TYR A 216 -27.28 -4.57 2.33
CA TYR A 216 -27.55 -5.96 2.68
C TYR A 216 -27.82 -6.09 4.18
N GLU A 217 -28.33 -7.26 4.59
CA GLU A 217 -28.60 -7.55 5.98
C GLU A 217 -28.19 -8.99 6.34
N HIS A 218 -27.61 -9.17 7.52
CA HIS A 218 -27.32 -10.47 8.11
C HIS A 218 -27.58 -10.44 9.61
N GLN A 219 -28.58 -11.17 10.08
CA GLN A 219 -28.92 -11.27 11.52
C GLN A 219 -29.15 -9.90 12.17
N GLY A 220 -29.85 -9.00 11.48
CA GLY A 220 -30.12 -7.63 11.94
C GLY A 220 -28.90 -6.69 11.89
N LEU A 221 -27.78 -7.10 11.29
CA LEU A 221 -26.68 -6.22 10.96
C LEU A 221 -26.79 -5.79 9.48
N VAL A 222 -27.04 -4.50 9.27
CA VAL A 222 -27.03 -3.89 7.93
C VAL A 222 -25.60 -3.54 7.54
N PHE A 223 -25.25 -3.78 6.28
CA PHE A 223 -23.94 -3.43 5.74
C PHE A 223 -24.02 -3.15 4.24
N ARG A 224 -22.98 -2.54 3.70
CA ARG A 224 -22.82 -2.25 2.26
C ARG A 224 -21.37 -2.51 1.83
N TYR A 225 -21.16 -2.73 0.53
CA TYR A 225 -19.83 -2.80 -0.04
C TYR A 225 -19.50 -1.47 -0.71
N ASP A 226 -18.58 -0.73 -0.10
CA ASP A 226 -18.09 0.55 -0.61
C ASP A 226 -16.75 0.32 -1.33
N THR A 227 -16.58 0.94 -2.50
CA THR A 227 -15.29 1.02 -3.20
C THR A 227 -14.79 2.46 -3.13
N TYR A 228 -13.64 2.65 -2.49
CA TYR A 228 -12.92 3.93 -2.50
C TYR A 228 -11.79 3.87 -3.52
N ARG A 229 -11.56 4.99 -4.19
CA ARG A 229 -10.41 5.21 -5.08
C ARG A 229 -9.59 6.39 -4.60
N ARG A 230 -8.27 6.27 -4.73
CA ARG A 230 -7.35 7.37 -4.51
C ARG A 230 -7.50 8.41 -5.63
N ILE A 231 -7.48 9.70 -5.31
CA ILE A 231 -7.55 10.82 -6.26
C ILE A 231 -6.21 11.51 -6.46
#